data_AF-A0A9E7SUX1-F1
#
_entry.id   AF-A0A9E7SUX1-F1
#
_cell.length_a   1.000
_cell.length_b   1.000
_cell.length_c   1.000
_cell.angle_alpha   90.00
_cell.angle_beta   90.00
_cell.angle_gamma   90.00
#
_symmetry.space_group_name_H-M   'P 1'
#
loop_
_entity.id
_entity.type
_entity.pdbx_description
1 polymer ?
#
loop_
_entity_poly.entity_id
_entity_poly.type
_entity_poly.pdbx_seq_one_letter_code
_entity_poly.pdbx_strand_id
1 'polypeptide(L)'
;MSVIRQPGRFSRHTRRRLVGVTAAGGAATLDTAAVGLWFTLIVVESRTPSTALAGLGILFCGALLRTGVFGATTTSMYALLTPRRIGVALLFVAAWPTWLLVAERIGNPEGLLVAGPVLAGVVAVQIHLERRVFRLPESRRCRVTSLLSGALIAAGATTLLASAWLTNWTVLTEPLMFGATTVVFRIEAYQLGFLVFGAFAFLAHQRRFQLALEP
;
A
#
# COMPACT_ATOMS: atom_id res chain seq x y z
N MET A 1 16.48 -53.85 -5.35
CA MET A 1 16.79 -52.44 -5.01
C MET A 1 15.68 -51.57 -5.59
N SER A 2 14.75 -51.09 -4.77
CA SER A 2 13.61 -50.28 -5.19
C SER A 2 13.76 -48.87 -4.64
N VAL A 3 14.15 -47.93 -5.50
CA VAL A 3 14.23 -46.50 -5.21
C VAL A 3 12.92 -45.88 -5.65
N ILE A 4 11.95 -45.83 -4.73
CA ILE A 4 10.67 -45.14 -4.96
C ILE A 4 10.94 -43.63 -4.81
N ARG A 5 11.00 -42.95 -5.95
CA ARG A 5 11.01 -41.49 -6.09
C ARG A 5 9.85 -40.89 -5.30
N GLN A 6 10.12 -39.95 -4.40
CA GLN A 6 9.11 -39.12 -3.74
C GLN A 6 8.63 -38.04 -4.72
N PRO A 7 7.41 -38.12 -5.31
CA PRO A 7 6.88 -37.05 -6.14
C PRO A 7 5.87 -36.26 -5.28
N GLY A 8 6.25 -35.08 -4.79
CA GLY A 8 5.22 -34.19 -4.21
C GLY A 8 5.63 -33.11 -3.23
N ARG A 9 6.86 -33.12 -2.68
CA ARG A 9 7.23 -32.10 -1.68
C ARG A 9 7.55 -30.72 -2.26
N PHE A 10 7.97 -30.62 -3.52
CA PHE A 10 8.22 -29.33 -4.19
C PHE A 10 6.94 -28.58 -4.63
N SER A 11 5.77 -29.24 -4.68
CA SER A 11 4.52 -28.63 -5.16
C SER A 11 3.87 -27.71 -4.12
N ARG A 12 3.85 -28.09 -2.83
CA ARG A 12 3.12 -27.32 -1.80
C ARG A 12 3.80 -25.98 -1.45
N HIS A 13 5.13 -25.95 -1.36
CA HIS A 13 5.86 -24.70 -1.07
C HIS A 13 5.79 -23.72 -2.25
N THR A 14 5.94 -24.23 -3.48
CA THR A 14 5.85 -23.40 -4.70
C THR A 14 4.45 -22.83 -4.90
N ARG A 15 3.39 -23.64 -4.68
CA ARG A 15 2.00 -23.19 -4.75
C ARG A 15 1.67 -22.14 -3.68
N ARG A 16 2.14 -22.33 -2.43
CA ARG A 16 1.96 -21.34 -1.36
C ARG A 16 2.68 -20.02 -1.66
N ARG A 17 3.91 -20.08 -2.20
CA ARG A 17 4.64 -18.89 -2.63
C ARG A 17 3.92 -18.15 -3.75
N LEU A 18 3.40 -18.87 -4.75
CA LEU A 18 2.65 -18.26 -5.84
C LEU A 18 1.40 -17.52 -5.33
N VAL A 19 0.61 -18.17 -4.45
CA VAL A 19 -0.59 -17.55 -3.85
C VAL A 19 -0.23 -16.34 -2.97
N GLY A 20 0.88 -16.42 -2.21
CA GLY A 20 1.35 -15.29 -1.42
C GLY A 20 1.79 -14.11 -2.27
N VAL A 21 2.45 -14.36 -3.41
CA VAL A 21 2.89 -13.31 -4.35
C VAL A 21 1.69 -12.68 -5.07
N THR A 22 0.71 -13.46 -5.51
CA THR A 22 -0.49 -12.91 -6.17
C THR A 22 -1.35 -12.12 -5.19
N ALA A 23 -1.50 -12.58 -3.94
CA ALA A 23 -2.20 -11.85 -2.90
C ALA A 23 -1.47 -10.55 -2.51
N ALA A 24 -0.13 -10.61 -2.38
CA ALA A 24 0.69 -9.42 -2.14
C ALA A 24 0.57 -8.41 -3.29
N GLY A 25 0.60 -8.91 -4.54
CA GLY A 25 0.37 -8.12 -5.74
C GLY A 25 -0.99 -7.44 -5.72
N GLY A 26 -2.07 -8.19 -5.52
CA GLY A 26 -3.42 -7.64 -5.45
C GLY A 26 -3.60 -6.60 -4.34
N ALA A 27 -3.10 -6.88 -3.14
CA ALA A 27 -3.16 -5.94 -2.02
C ALA A 27 -2.35 -4.66 -2.29
N ALA A 28 -1.17 -4.79 -2.89
CA ALA A 28 -0.33 -3.65 -3.27
C ALA A 28 -0.98 -2.81 -4.37
N THR A 29 -1.56 -3.44 -5.40
CA THR A 29 -2.28 -2.74 -6.46
C THR A 29 -3.49 -1.99 -5.91
N LEU A 30 -4.25 -2.59 -4.99
CA LEU A 30 -5.38 -1.94 -4.33
C LEU A 30 -4.94 -0.74 -3.49
N ASP A 31 -3.90 -0.89 -2.67
CA ASP A 31 -3.36 0.22 -1.88
C ASP A 31 -2.82 1.33 -2.78
N THR A 32 -2.09 0.97 -3.83
CA THR A 32 -1.52 1.92 -4.81
C THR A 32 -2.61 2.67 -5.54
N ALA A 33 -3.67 1.99 -5.97
CA ALA A 33 -4.80 2.63 -6.64
C ALA A 33 -5.60 3.51 -5.68
N ALA A 34 -5.87 3.03 -4.46
CA ALA A 34 -6.66 3.77 -3.48
C ALA A 34 -5.95 5.03 -2.99
N VAL A 35 -4.69 4.90 -2.56
CA VAL A 35 -3.83 6.04 -2.18
C VAL A 35 -3.59 6.91 -3.40
N GLY A 36 -3.46 6.29 -4.58
CA GLY A 36 -3.25 6.97 -5.84
C GLY A 36 -4.36 7.95 -6.20
N LEU A 37 -5.58 7.42 -6.32
CA LEU A 37 -6.77 8.19 -6.59
C LEU A 37 -7.02 9.25 -5.51
N TRP A 38 -6.89 8.89 -4.23
CA TRP A 38 -7.03 9.83 -3.12
C TRP A 38 -6.03 11.00 -3.22
N PHE A 39 -4.76 10.68 -3.49
CA PHE A 39 -3.70 11.67 -3.61
C PHE A 39 -3.94 12.60 -4.80
N THR A 40 -4.29 12.06 -5.96
CA THR A 40 -4.61 12.86 -7.16
C THR A 40 -5.78 13.80 -6.91
N LEU A 41 -6.86 13.33 -6.28
CA LEU A 41 -8.03 14.16 -5.97
C LEU A 41 -7.68 15.35 -5.05
N ILE A 42 -6.87 15.11 -4.02
CA ILE A 42 -6.59 16.12 -2.98
C ILE A 42 -5.43 17.03 -3.34
N VAL A 43 -4.41 16.50 -4.00
CA VAL A 43 -3.15 17.23 -4.28
C VAL A 43 -3.16 17.87 -5.67
N VAL A 44 -3.82 17.26 -6.67
CA VAL A 44 -3.75 17.72 -8.07
C VAL A 44 -4.99 18.51 -8.51
N GLU A 45 -6.21 18.05 -8.19
CA GLU A 45 -7.43 18.66 -8.75
C GLU A 45 -7.95 19.86 -7.94
N SER A 46 -8.40 19.67 -6.70
CA SER A 46 -8.78 20.78 -5.80
C SER A 46 -9.15 20.27 -4.40
N ARG A 47 -8.89 21.09 -3.38
CA ARG A 47 -9.29 20.80 -1.98
C ARG A 47 -10.67 21.35 -1.67
N THR A 48 -11.70 20.64 -2.11
CA THR A 48 -13.07 20.93 -1.70
C THR A 48 -13.53 19.90 -0.66
N PRO A 49 -14.52 20.21 0.18
CA PRO A 49 -15.06 19.23 1.13
C PRO A 49 -15.62 17.99 0.41
N SER A 50 -16.14 18.15 -0.81
CA SER A 50 -16.63 17.04 -1.63
C SER A 50 -15.50 16.13 -2.12
N THR A 51 -14.38 16.67 -2.62
CA THR A 51 -13.22 15.84 -3.03
C THR A 51 -12.56 15.16 -1.83
N ALA A 52 -12.53 15.82 -0.67
CA ALA A 52 -12.03 15.22 0.57
C ALA A 52 -12.89 14.03 1.01
N LEU A 53 -14.23 14.16 1.00
CA LEU A 53 -15.15 13.06 1.32
C LEU A 53 -15.06 11.91 0.31
N ALA A 54 -15.01 12.22 -0.99
CA ALA A 54 -14.82 11.23 -2.05
C ALA A 54 -13.50 10.47 -1.85
N GLY A 55 -12.42 11.20 -1.58
CA GLY A 55 -11.12 10.61 -1.29
C GLY A 55 -11.12 9.69 -0.07
N LEU A 56 -11.76 10.09 1.03
CA LEU A 56 -11.90 9.25 2.22
C LEU A 56 -12.71 7.97 1.92
N GLY A 57 -13.77 8.08 1.10
CA GLY A 57 -14.53 6.94 0.62
C GLY A 57 -13.68 5.95 -0.19
N ILE A 58 -12.81 6.46 -1.06
CA ILE A 58 -11.88 5.64 -1.87
C ILE A 58 -10.88 4.92 -0.96
N LEU A 59 -10.25 5.63 -0.01
CA LEU A 59 -9.33 5.02 0.95
C LEU A 59 -10.03 3.94 1.79
N PHE A 60 -11.25 4.20 2.23
CA PHE A 60 -12.03 3.25 3.02
C PHE A 60 -12.39 2.01 2.22
N CYS A 61 -12.85 2.17 0.97
CA CYS A 61 -13.11 1.05 0.06
C CYS A 61 -11.84 0.23 -0.19
N GLY A 62 -10.71 0.88 -0.48
CA GLY A 62 -9.42 0.22 -0.66
C GLY A 62 -8.97 -0.56 0.58
N ALA A 63 -9.11 0.04 1.77
CA ALA A 63 -8.80 -0.61 3.04
C ALA A 63 -9.68 -1.85 3.28
N LEU A 64 -10.99 -1.76 2.99
CA LEU A 64 -11.90 -2.91 3.08
C LEU A 64 -11.51 -4.02 2.09
N LEU A 65 -11.26 -3.69 0.82
CA LEU A 65 -10.83 -4.67 -0.18
C LEU A 65 -9.52 -5.36 0.23
N ARG A 66 -8.54 -4.60 0.74
CA ARG A 66 -7.29 -5.14 1.30
C ARG A 66 -7.56 -6.12 2.45
N THR A 67 -8.40 -5.74 3.41
CA THR A 67 -8.76 -6.65 4.51
C THR A 67 -9.50 -7.87 4.01
N GLY A 68 -10.28 -7.75 2.93
CA GLY A 68 -10.92 -8.83 2.19
C GLY A 68 -9.93 -9.81 1.58
N VAL A 69 -8.93 -9.31 0.83
CA VAL A 69 -7.86 -10.12 0.22
C VAL A 69 -7.04 -10.85 1.30
N PHE A 70 -6.66 -10.14 2.37
CA PHE A 70 -5.96 -10.74 3.50
C PHE A 70 -6.84 -11.78 4.20
N GLY A 71 -8.11 -11.44 4.45
CA GLY A 71 -9.09 -12.34 5.06
C GLY A 71 -9.28 -13.62 4.27
N ALA A 72 -9.49 -13.52 2.95
CA ALA A 72 -9.69 -14.65 2.03
C ALA A 72 -8.48 -15.59 1.95
N THR A 73 -7.28 -15.08 2.22
CA THR A 73 -6.05 -15.88 2.18
C THR A 73 -5.70 -16.53 3.50
N THR A 74 -6.11 -15.94 4.64
CA THR A 74 -5.75 -16.45 5.97
C THR A 74 -6.89 -17.10 6.76
N THR A 75 -8.17 -16.76 6.50
CA THR A 75 -9.32 -17.15 7.35
C THR A 75 -10.67 -17.22 6.60
N SER A 76 -11.75 -17.68 7.26
CA SER A 76 -13.11 -17.64 6.72
C SER A 76 -13.62 -16.20 6.50
N MET A 77 -14.16 -15.90 5.31
CA MET A 77 -14.69 -14.59 4.90
C MET A 77 -15.75 -14.01 5.84
N TYR A 78 -16.50 -14.86 6.56
CA TYR A 78 -17.57 -14.44 7.48
C TYR A 78 -17.09 -13.56 8.64
N ALA A 79 -15.79 -13.53 8.94
CA ALA A 79 -15.22 -12.70 10.01
C ALA A 79 -14.87 -11.25 9.59
N LEU A 80 -15.05 -10.87 8.32
CA LEU A 80 -14.63 -9.57 7.79
C LEU A 80 -15.35 -8.38 8.43
N LEU A 81 -16.62 -8.53 8.81
CA LEU A 81 -17.45 -7.47 9.42
C LEU A 81 -17.33 -7.37 10.94
N THR A 82 -16.31 -7.99 11.54
CA THR A 82 -16.09 -7.85 12.98
C THR A 82 -15.77 -6.37 13.28
N PRO A 83 -16.43 -5.71 14.26
CA PRO A 83 -16.24 -4.27 14.53
C PRO A 83 -14.78 -3.91 14.78
N ARG A 84 -14.02 -4.84 15.38
CA ARG A 84 -12.59 -4.70 15.61
C ARG A 84 -11.76 -4.60 14.32
N ARG A 85 -12.15 -5.29 13.24
CA ARG A 85 -11.46 -5.20 11.93
C ARG A 85 -11.78 -3.89 11.22
N ILE A 86 -13.03 -3.44 11.30
CA ILE A 86 -13.45 -2.13 10.78
C ILE A 86 -12.66 -1.02 11.47
N GLY A 87 -12.48 -1.08 12.79
CA GLY A 87 -11.68 -0.12 13.54
C GLY A 87 -10.23 -0.03 13.06
N VAL A 88 -9.62 -1.16 12.68
CA VAL A 88 -8.24 -1.16 12.16
C VAL A 88 -8.15 -0.66 10.72
N ALA A 89 -9.16 -0.94 9.88
CA ALA A 89 -9.28 -0.34 8.56
C ALA A 89 -9.46 1.19 8.66
N LEU A 90 -10.28 1.67 9.59
CA LEU A 90 -10.45 3.10 9.86
C LEU A 90 -9.16 3.76 10.34
N LEU A 91 -8.40 3.10 11.21
CA LEU A 91 -7.09 3.60 11.65
C LEU A 91 -6.11 3.74 10.46
N PHE A 92 -6.13 2.78 9.54
CA PHE A 92 -5.33 2.85 8.31
C PHE A 92 -5.77 4.02 7.43
N VAL A 93 -7.08 4.21 7.24
CA VAL A 93 -7.62 5.34 6.48
C VAL A 93 -7.23 6.67 7.12
N ALA A 94 -7.31 6.79 8.45
CA ALA A 94 -6.95 8.00 9.17
C ALA A 94 -5.46 8.34 9.10
N ALA A 95 -4.58 7.33 8.95
CA ALA A 95 -3.14 7.54 8.86
C ALA A 95 -2.74 8.44 7.66
N TRP A 96 -3.43 8.32 6.53
CA TRP A 96 -3.15 9.07 5.30
C TRP A 96 -3.41 10.58 5.41
N PRO A 97 -4.61 11.06 5.78
CA PRO A 97 -4.85 12.48 5.98
C PRO A 97 -4.04 13.02 7.17
N THR A 98 -3.82 12.26 8.25
CA THR A 98 -2.97 12.71 9.35
C THR A 98 -1.53 12.94 8.88
N TRP A 99 -0.97 12.03 8.09
CA TRP A 99 0.36 12.19 7.50
C TRP A 99 0.45 13.44 6.61
N LEU A 100 -0.53 13.64 5.73
CA LEU A 100 -0.56 14.80 4.84
C LEU A 100 -0.69 16.11 5.63
N LEU A 101 -1.55 16.14 6.65
CA LEU A 101 -1.70 17.29 7.55
C LEU A 101 -0.40 17.61 8.30
N VAL A 102 0.33 16.60 8.77
CA VAL A 102 1.63 16.81 9.44
C VAL A 102 2.63 17.41 8.45
N ALA A 103 2.71 16.89 7.23
CA ALA A 103 3.60 17.42 6.20
C ALA A 103 3.29 18.89 5.88
N GLU A 104 2.00 19.22 5.73
CA GLU A 104 1.55 20.57 5.38
C GLU A 104 1.70 21.58 6.50
N ARG A 105 1.49 21.15 7.75
CA ARG A 105 1.60 22.04 8.92
C ARG A 105 3.01 22.56 9.13
N ILE A 106 4.01 21.74 8.80
CA ILE A 106 5.42 22.12 8.86
C ILE A 106 5.81 22.84 7.56
N GLY A 107 5.30 22.37 6.41
CA GLY A 107 5.65 22.88 5.09
C GLY A 107 7.10 22.55 4.70
N ASN A 108 7.49 22.98 3.50
CA ASN A 108 8.87 22.86 3.00
C ASN A 108 9.40 21.39 2.98
N PRO A 109 10.66 21.14 2.56
CA PRO A 109 11.27 19.81 2.69
C PRO A 109 11.32 19.27 4.13
N GLU A 110 11.27 20.13 5.15
CA GLU A 110 11.25 19.71 6.56
C GLU A 110 9.98 18.93 6.91
N GLY A 111 8.82 19.32 6.37
CA GLY A 111 7.57 18.60 6.56
C GLY A 111 7.62 17.17 6.02
N LEU A 112 8.31 16.94 4.90
CA LEU A 112 8.55 15.60 4.36
C LEU A 112 9.41 14.75 5.32
N LEU A 113 10.47 15.35 5.88
CA LEU A 113 11.39 14.67 6.80
C LEU A 113 10.70 14.25 8.12
N VAL A 114 9.74 15.03 8.60
CA VAL A 114 9.00 14.72 9.83
C VAL A 114 7.80 13.80 9.57
N ALA A 115 7.05 14.05 8.49
CA ALA A 115 5.86 13.28 8.19
C ALA A 115 6.16 11.82 7.85
N GLY A 116 7.26 11.53 7.15
CA GLY A 116 7.68 10.16 6.81
C GLY A 116 7.81 9.24 8.04
N PRO A 117 8.66 9.57 9.03
CA PRO A 117 8.77 8.80 10.28
C PRO A 117 7.46 8.68 11.05
N VAL A 118 6.63 9.73 11.08
CA VAL A 118 5.31 9.70 11.72
C VAL A 118 4.41 8.65 11.05
N LEU A 119 4.32 8.67 9.72
CA LEU A 119 3.56 7.69 8.96
C LEU A 119 4.12 6.26 9.18
N ALA A 120 5.45 6.10 9.19
CA ALA A 120 6.07 4.80 9.45
C ALA A 120 5.65 4.23 10.80
N GLY A 121 5.64 5.07 11.84
CA GLY A 121 5.17 4.71 13.18
C GLY A 121 3.70 4.33 13.20
N VAL A 122 2.82 5.17 12.63
CA VAL A 122 1.37 4.92 12.59
C VAL A 122 1.06 3.63 11.84
N VAL A 123 1.67 3.40 10.68
CA VAL A 123 1.48 2.18 9.89
C VAL A 123 2.05 0.96 10.60
N ALA A 124 3.21 1.06 11.28
CA ALA A 124 3.75 -0.05 12.06
C ALA A 124 2.84 -0.45 13.23
N VAL A 125 2.28 0.53 13.95
CA VAL A 125 1.29 0.30 15.02
C VAL A 125 0.03 -0.33 14.44
N GLN A 126 -0.46 0.17 13.31
CA GLN A 126 -1.62 -0.36 12.60
C GLN A 126 -1.42 -1.83 12.19
N ILE A 127 -0.27 -2.18 11.61
CA ILE A 127 0.09 -3.55 11.24
C ILE A 127 0.16 -4.45 12.47
N HIS A 128 0.70 -3.94 13.58
CA HIS A 128 0.77 -4.67 14.84
C HIS A 128 -0.62 -4.95 15.43
N LEU A 129 -1.51 -3.96 15.36
CA LEU A 129 -2.91 -4.12 15.76
C LEU A 129 -3.64 -5.14 14.87
N GLU A 130 -3.47 -5.07 13.53
CA GLU A 130 -4.03 -6.08 12.62
C GLU A 130 -3.62 -7.49 13.07
N ARG A 131 -2.32 -7.73 13.31
CA ARG A 131 -1.84 -9.05 13.75
C ARG A 131 -2.54 -9.55 15.01
N ARG A 132 -2.76 -8.67 15.99
CA ARG A 132 -3.50 -9.00 17.23
C ARG A 132 -4.98 -9.30 16.98
N VAL A 133 -5.62 -8.58 16.08
CA VAL A 133 -7.03 -8.83 15.70
C VAL A 133 -7.17 -10.17 14.97
N PHE A 134 -6.23 -10.49 14.09
CA PHE A 134 -6.19 -11.74 13.32
C PHE A 134 -5.57 -12.92 14.10
N ARG A 135 -5.17 -12.73 15.36
CA ARG A 135 -4.56 -13.75 16.24
C ARG A 135 -3.35 -14.47 15.60
N LEU A 136 -2.52 -13.73 14.86
CA LEU A 136 -1.28 -14.29 14.30
C LEU A 136 -0.22 -14.47 15.41
N PRO A 137 0.67 -15.48 15.31
CA PRO A 137 1.73 -15.71 16.29
C PRO A 137 2.62 -14.47 16.48
N GLU A 138 2.83 -14.04 17.73
CA GLU A 138 3.74 -12.93 18.05
C GLU A 138 5.17 -13.48 18.23
N SER A 139 6.05 -13.29 17.24
CA SER A 139 7.50 -13.54 17.39
C SER A 139 8.30 -12.23 17.31
N ARG A 140 9.52 -12.19 17.87
CA ARG A 140 10.40 -11.01 17.75
C ARG A 140 10.67 -10.63 16.29
N ARG A 141 10.77 -11.61 15.39
CA ARG A 141 10.86 -11.41 13.94
C ARG A 141 9.64 -10.67 13.38
N CYS A 142 8.44 -10.93 13.91
CA CYS A 142 7.23 -10.23 13.50
C CYS A 142 7.27 -8.73 13.80
N ARG A 143 7.80 -8.29 14.95
CA ARG A 143 7.91 -6.86 15.27
C ARG A 143 8.81 -6.11 14.30
N VAL A 144 9.98 -6.67 14.02
CA VAL A 144 10.95 -6.09 13.07
C VAL A 144 10.33 -5.96 11.68
N THR A 145 9.60 -6.99 11.22
CA THR A 145 8.94 -6.91 9.92
C THR A 145 7.79 -5.92 9.86
N SER A 146 7.02 -5.74 10.94
CA SER A 146 5.96 -4.72 10.97
C SER A 146 6.54 -3.31 10.87
N LEU A 147 7.64 -3.05 11.59
CA LEU A 147 8.37 -1.79 11.49
C LEU A 147 8.93 -1.58 10.09
N LEU A 148 9.54 -2.62 9.51
CA LEU A 148 10.15 -2.55 8.19
C LEU A 148 9.10 -2.37 7.08
N SER A 149 7.95 -3.05 7.15
CA SER A 149 6.83 -2.84 6.23
C SER A 149 6.23 -1.44 6.38
N GLY A 150 6.08 -0.95 7.60
CA GLY A 150 5.65 0.43 7.85
C GLY A 150 6.62 1.46 7.29
N ALA A 151 7.92 1.25 7.48
CA ALA A 151 8.98 2.09 6.93
C ALA A 151 9.01 2.07 5.40
N LEU A 152 8.81 0.91 4.75
CA LEU A 152 8.71 0.83 3.29
C LEU A 152 7.51 1.62 2.76
N ILE A 153 6.32 1.44 3.35
CA ILE A 153 5.12 2.19 2.95
C ILE A 153 5.34 3.68 3.13
N ALA A 154 5.90 4.09 4.27
CA ALA A 154 6.19 5.48 4.54
C ALA A 154 7.24 6.04 3.58
N ALA A 155 8.31 5.31 3.28
CA ALA A 155 9.31 5.72 2.30
C ALA A 155 8.66 5.95 0.93
N GLY A 156 7.84 5.00 0.45
CA GLY A 156 7.10 5.14 -0.80
C GLY A 156 6.16 6.37 -0.80
N ALA A 157 5.41 6.57 0.28
CA ALA A 157 4.48 7.70 0.40
C ALA A 157 5.23 9.04 0.44
N THR A 158 6.36 9.08 1.14
CA THR A 158 7.22 10.27 1.21
C THR A 158 7.84 10.57 -0.15
N THR A 159 8.26 9.55 -0.91
CA THR A 159 8.74 9.75 -2.29
C THR A 159 7.63 10.24 -3.22
N LEU A 160 6.40 9.75 -3.07
CA LEU A 160 5.24 10.22 -3.83
C LEU A 160 4.97 11.70 -3.51
N LEU A 161 4.93 12.07 -2.23
CA LEU A 161 4.72 13.46 -1.81
C LEU A 161 5.85 14.37 -2.29
N ALA A 162 7.10 13.94 -2.15
CA ALA A 162 8.26 14.68 -2.64
C ALA A 162 8.17 14.91 -4.16
N SER A 163 7.77 13.89 -4.93
CA SER A 163 7.63 14.01 -6.38
C SER A 163 6.55 15.02 -6.80
N ALA A 164 5.52 15.22 -5.98
CA ALA A 164 4.46 16.20 -6.25
C ALA A 164 4.82 17.61 -5.75
N TRP A 165 5.56 17.74 -4.65
CA TRP A 165 5.86 19.04 -4.02
C TRP A 165 7.15 19.68 -4.49
N LEU A 166 8.18 18.88 -4.79
CA LEU A 166 9.52 19.36 -5.08
C LEU A 166 9.83 19.38 -6.58
N THR A 167 9.03 18.70 -7.39
CA THR A 167 9.38 18.42 -8.78
C THR A 167 8.29 18.90 -9.74
N ASN A 168 8.44 20.11 -10.27
CA ASN A 168 7.61 20.63 -11.38
C ASN A 168 8.13 20.12 -12.75
N TRP A 169 8.52 18.85 -12.82
CA TRP A 169 9.06 18.28 -14.05
C TRP A 169 7.95 17.62 -14.86
N THR A 170 7.77 18.11 -16.08
CA THR A 170 6.88 17.55 -17.09
C THR A 170 7.71 17.19 -18.32
N VAL A 171 7.64 15.92 -18.73
CA VAL A 171 8.19 15.48 -20.01
C VAL A 171 7.03 15.41 -21.00
N LEU A 172 7.06 16.30 -21.98
CA LEU A 172 6.14 16.26 -23.12
C LEU A 172 6.84 15.50 -24.24
N THR A 173 6.24 14.38 -24.65
CA THR A 173 6.72 13.64 -25.81
C THR A 173 6.20 14.32 -27.08
N GLU A 174 6.99 14.34 -28.16
CA GLU A 174 6.51 14.85 -29.46
C GLU A 174 5.23 14.12 -29.87
N PRO A 175 4.22 14.83 -30.40
CA PRO A 175 2.94 14.24 -30.76
C PRO A 175 3.14 13.14 -31.81
N LEU A 176 2.82 11.90 -31.46
CA LEU A 176 2.77 10.81 -32.42
C LEU A 176 1.47 10.91 -33.20
N MET A 177 1.61 11.16 -34.50
CA MET A 177 0.51 11.15 -35.46
C MET A 177 0.16 9.71 -35.83
N PHE A 178 -0.93 9.18 -35.27
CA PHE A 178 -1.52 7.91 -35.72
C PHE A 178 -2.73 8.22 -36.61
N GLY A 179 -2.49 8.47 -37.90
CA GLY A 179 -3.54 8.83 -38.84
C GLY A 179 -4.18 10.19 -38.48
N ALA A 180 -5.47 10.19 -38.12
CA ALA A 180 -6.23 11.39 -37.76
C ALA A 180 -6.22 11.73 -36.25
N THR A 181 -5.64 10.86 -35.40
CA THR A 181 -5.56 11.08 -33.95
C THR A 181 -4.13 11.42 -33.55
N THR A 182 -3.97 12.55 -32.85
CA THR A 182 -2.73 12.93 -32.18
C THR A 182 -2.72 12.33 -30.78
N VAL A 183 -1.72 11.50 -30.49
CA VAL A 183 -1.51 10.98 -29.13
C VAL A 183 -0.33 11.71 -28.53
N VAL A 184 -0.59 12.47 -27.45
CA VAL A 184 0.45 13.16 -26.68
C VAL A 184 0.62 12.45 -25.35
N PHE A 185 1.81 11.91 -25.12
CA PHE A 185 2.17 11.34 -23.82
C PHE A 185 2.77 12.44 -22.94
N ARG A 186 2.06 12.77 -21.86
CA ARG A 186 2.53 13.65 -20.79
C ARG A 186 2.91 12.80 -19.58
N ILE A 187 4.22 12.74 -19.30
CA ILE A 187 4.73 12.06 -18.12
C ILE A 187 5.05 13.12 -17.06
N GLU A 188 4.42 13.00 -15.91
CA GLU A 188 4.58 13.93 -14.78
C GLU A 188 5.33 13.26 -13.64
N ALA A 189 6.11 14.02 -12.87
CA ALA A 189 6.93 13.48 -11.79
C ALA A 189 6.15 12.63 -10.78
N TYR A 190 4.89 12.99 -10.48
CA TYR A 190 4.03 12.21 -9.58
C TYR A 190 3.69 10.81 -10.11
N GLN A 191 3.67 10.60 -11.43
CA GLN A 191 3.43 9.27 -12.02
C GLN A 191 4.59 8.32 -11.68
N LEU A 192 5.82 8.84 -11.68
CA LEU A 192 6.99 8.08 -11.25
C LEU A 192 6.96 7.83 -9.74
N GLY A 193 6.50 8.82 -8.96
CA GLY A 193 6.20 8.67 -7.53
C GLY A 193 5.18 7.54 -7.26
N PHE A 194 4.14 7.40 -8.09
CA PHE A 194 3.16 6.32 -7.97
C PHE A 194 3.78 4.94 -8.22
N LEU A 195 4.62 4.81 -9.24
CA LEU A 195 5.33 3.55 -9.51
C LEU A 195 6.25 3.16 -8.35
N VAL A 196 6.99 4.13 -7.82
CA VAL A 196 7.89 3.92 -6.66
C VAL A 196 7.06 3.52 -5.42
N PHE A 197 5.99 4.24 -5.12
CA PHE A 197 5.08 3.89 -4.03
C PHE A 197 4.53 2.46 -4.18
N GLY A 198 4.07 2.10 -5.37
CA GLY A 198 3.55 0.76 -5.65
C GLY A 198 4.58 -0.34 -5.46
N ALA A 199 5.82 -0.12 -5.88
CA ALA A 199 6.93 -1.05 -5.64
C ALA A 199 7.21 -1.22 -4.14
N PHE A 200 7.24 -0.14 -3.37
CA PHE A 200 7.41 -0.18 -1.92
C PHE A 200 6.25 -0.87 -1.21
N ALA A 201 5.01 -0.57 -1.60
CA ALA A 201 3.82 -1.23 -1.09
C ALA A 201 3.85 -2.73 -1.38
N PHE A 202 4.24 -3.12 -2.59
CA PHE A 202 4.42 -4.52 -2.97
C PHE A 202 5.44 -5.23 -2.10
N LEU A 203 6.63 -4.66 -1.91
CA LEU A 203 7.66 -5.23 -1.04
C LEU A 203 7.19 -5.33 0.42
N ALA A 204 6.47 -4.32 0.91
CA ALA A 204 5.91 -4.32 2.26
C ALA A 204 4.90 -5.46 2.47
N HIS A 205 4.03 -5.70 1.48
CA HIS A 205 3.05 -6.79 1.48
C HIS A 205 3.68 -8.15 1.28
N GLN A 206 4.63 -8.28 0.35
CA GLN A 206 5.32 -9.54 0.08
C GLN A 206 6.02 -10.06 1.35
N ARG A 207 6.73 -9.20 2.08
CA ARG A 207 7.36 -9.54 3.37
C ARG A 207 6.34 -10.00 4.40
N ARG A 208 5.17 -9.38 4.38
CA ARG A 208 4.09 -9.66 5.32
C ARG A 208 3.43 -11.02 5.06
N PHE A 209 3.16 -11.33 3.80
CA PHE A 209 2.61 -12.62 3.38
C PHE A 209 3.62 -13.77 3.55
N GLN A 210 4.91 -13.54 3.30
CA GLN A 210 5.97 -14.53 3.57
C GLN A 210 5.94 -15.01 5.02
N LEU A 211 5.86 -14.08 5.98
CA LEU A 211 5.77 -14.44 7.40
C LEU A 211 4.46 -15.09 7.83
N ALA A 212 3.35 -14.79 7.16
CA ALA A 212 2.07 -15.42 7.46
C ALA A 212 2.00 -16.88 6.95
N LEU A 213 2.80 -17.21 5.93
CA LEU A 213 2.78 -18.51 5.23
C LEU A 213 3.91 -19.46 5.63
N GLU A 214 4.98 -18.97 6.26
CA GLU A 214 6.08 -19.77 6.84
C GLU A 214 5.85 -19.91 8.36
N PRO A 215 5.20 -21.00 8.83
CA PRO A 215 4.98 -21.26 10.25
C PRO A 215 6.27 -21.61 10.99
#